data_AF-A0A099GFT7-F1
#
_entry.id   AF-A0A099GFT7-F1
#
_cell.length_a   1.000
_cell.length_b   1.000
_cell.length_c   1.000
_cell.angle_alpha   90.00
_cell.angle_beta   90.00
_cell.angle_gamma   90.00
#
_symmetry.space_group_name_H-M   'P 1'
#
loop_
_entity.id
_entity.type
_entity.pdbx_description
1 polymer ?
#
loop_
_entity_poly.entity_id
_entity_poly.type
_entity_poly.pdbx_seq_one_letter_code
_entity_poly.pdbx_strand_id
1 'polypeptide(L)'
;MTARACPPGLAKKDPACLPPGQARKVGDIIDLRRVHVVTRPGLYGVRDAPSGQRYAIVNGRLMRVDSETGRILSILRVVEAILD
;
A
#
# COMPACT_ATOMS: atom_id res chain seq x y z
N MET A 1 -32.39 -0.32 0.54
CA MET A 1 -31.12 -0.30 1.30
C MET A 1 -30.04 0.23 0.36
N THR A 2 -29.83 1.54 0.36
CA THR A 2 -29.11 2.24 -0.70
C THR A 2 -27.62 2.30 -0.34
N ALA A 3 -26.78 1.68 -1.16
CA ALA A 3 -25.34 1.88 -1.11
C ALA A 3 -25.06 3.37 -1.29
N ARG A 4 -24.54 4.02 -0.25
CA ARG A 4 -23.94 5.36 -0.35
C ARG A 4 -22.59 5.21 -1.06
N ALA A 5 -22.67 4.94 -2.36
CA ALA A 5 -21.56 5.10 -3.28
C ALA A 5 -21.14 6.57 -3.28
N CYS A 6 -19.84 6.79 -3.38
CA CYS A 6 -19.15 8.07 -3.22
C CYS A 6 -19.91 9.26 -3.85
N PRO A 7 -19.97 10.41 -3.15
CA PRO A 7 -20.68 11.59 -3.64
C PRO A 7 -20.21 11.97 -5.06
N PRO A 8 -21.15 12.29 -5.98
CA PRO A 8 -20.82 12.58 -7.36
C PRO A 8 -20.05 13.90 -7.43
N GLY A 9 -18.74 13.82 -7.57
CA GLY A 9 -17.88 15.01 -7.66
C GLY A 9 -16.39 14.79 -7.41
N LEU A 10 -15.98 13.68 -6.79
CA LEU A 10 -14.57 13.45 -6.39
C LEU A 10 -13.91 12.22 -7.07
N ALA A 11 -14.44 11.78 -8.22
CA ALA A 11 -14.00 10.57 -8.92
C ALA A 11 -12.89 10.80 -9.97
N LYS A 12 -12.39 12.04 -10.14
CA LYS A 12 -11.44 12.39 -11.20
C LYS A 12 -10.02 12.71 -10.73
N LYS A 13 -9.68 12.48 -9.45
CA LYS A 13 -8.28 12.52 -9.02
C LYS A 13 -7.71 11.13 -9.16
N ASP A 14 -6.83 11.00 -10.13
CA ASP A 14 -5.91 9.89 -10.25
C ASP A 14 -4.90 9.99 -9.07
N PRO A 15 -4.71 8.92 -8.28
CA PRO A 15 -5.33 7.60 -8.40
C PRO A 15 -6.71 7.53 -7.75
N ALA A 16 -7.57 6.74 -8.40
CA ALA A 16 -8.97 6.56 -8.09
C ALA A 16 -9.22 6.39 -6.58
N CYS A 17 -10.24 7.10 -6.11
CA CYS A 17 -10.76 7.02 -4.75
C CYS A 17 -10.96 5.55 -4.35
N LEU A 18 -10.02 4.99 -3.57
CA LEU A 18 -10.15 3.63 -3.03
C LEU A 18 -11.44 3.60 -2.19
N PRO A 19 -12.39 2.70 -2.47
CA PRO A 19 -13.62 2.62 -1.71
C PRO A 19 -13.31 2.55 -0.21
N PRO A 20 -14.01 3.32 0.65
CA PRO A 20 -13.83 3.23 2.10
C PRO A 20 -14.13 1.79 2.54
N GLY A 21 -13.07 1.05 2.90
CA GLY A 21 -13.10 -0.39 3.17
C GLY A 21 -11.98 -1.19 2.50
N GLN A 22 -11.42 -0.71 1.38
CA GLN A 22 -10.27 -1.33 0.68
C GLN A 22 -8.95 -0.60 0.90
N ALA A 23 -9.01 0.63 1.42
CA ALA A 23 -7.82 1.39 1.78
C ALA A 23 -7.20 0.81 3.06
N ARG A 24 -5.97 0.30 2.93
CA ARG A 24 -5.15 -0.11 4.08
C ARG A 24 -4.77 1.09 4.93
N LYS A 25 -4.70 0.90 6.25
CA LYS A 25 -4.23 1.90 7.22
C LYS A 25 -3.06 1.35 8.03
N VAL A 26 -2.32 2.26 8.68
CA VAL A 26 -1.26 1.89 9.62
C VAL A 26 -1.84 1.04 10.75
N GLY A 27 -1.15 -0.05 11.08
CA GLY A 27 -1.56 -1.03 12.08
C GLY A 27 -2.38 -2.21 11.54
N ASP A 28 -2.89 -2.15 10.30
CA ASP A 28 -3.50 -3.32 9.67
C ASP A 28 -2.43 -4.39 9.43
N ILE A 29 -2.85 -5.66 9.41
CA ILE A 29 -2.01 -6.79 9.07
C ILE A 29 -2.28 -7.21 7.63
N ILE A 30 -1.21 -7.41 6.84
CA ILE A 30 -1.28 -7.96 5.49
C ILE A 30 -0.57 -9.31 5.42
N ASP A 31 -1.10 -10.22 4.62
CA ASP A 31 -0.44 -11.49 4.33
C ASP A 31 0.69 -11.24 3.32
N LEU A 32 1.94 -11.28 3.81
CA LEU A 32 3.14 -11.05 3.01
C LEU A 32 3.30 -12.04 1.84
N ARG A 33 2.62 -13.20 1.88
CA ARG A 33 2.64 -14.19 0.80
C ARG A 33 1.69 -13.85 -0.35
N ARG A 34 0.75 -12.93 -0.13
CA ARG A 34 -0.28 -12.53 -1.12
C ARG A 34 -0.05 -11.15 -1.71
N VAL A 35 1.04 -10.49 -1.32
CA VAL A 35 1.39 -9.15 -1.78
C VAL A 35 2.77 -9.18 -2.42
N HIS A 36 3.06 -8.16 -3.21
CA HIS A 36 4.38 -8.03 -3.80
C HIS A 36 5.33 -7.42 -2.77
N VAL A 37 6.23 -8.22 -2.21
CA VAL A 37 7.31 -7.74 -1.35
C VAL A 37 8.42 -7.21 -2.24
N VAL A 38 8.82 -5.96 -2.02
CA VAL A 38 9.84 -5.28 -2.80
C VAL A 38 11.23 -5.79 -2.42
N THR A 39 11.98 -6.27 -3.42
CA THR A 39 13.37 -6.74 -3.26
C THR A 39 14.40 -5.68 -3.67
N ARG A 40 14.03 -4.72 -4.54
CA ARG A 40 14.89 -3.63 -5.05
C ARG A 40 14.35 -2.25 -4.65
N PRO A 41 14.42 -1.86 -3.35
CA PRO A 41 13.84 -0.61 -2.85
C PRO A 41 14.37 0.66 -3.54
N GLY A 42 15.62 0.64 -4.00
CA GLY A 42 16.25 1.78 -4.69
C GLY A 42 15.50 2.23 -5.95
N LEU A 43 14.82 1.32 -6.66
CA LEU A 43 14.03 1.66 -7.84
C LEU A 43 12.75 2.46 -7.52
N TYR A 44 12.36 2.47 -6.26
CA TYR A 44 11.24 3.26 -5.77
C TYR A 44 11.70 4.54 -5.06
N GLY A 45 12.98 4.91 -5.17
CA GLY A 45 13.56 6.10 -4.54
C GLY A 45 13.59 6.03 -3.01
N VAL A 46 13.55 4.83 -2.45
CA VAL A 46 13.66 4.59 -1.01
C VAL A 46 14.93 3.80 -0.72
N ARG A 47 15.49 4.00 0.47
CA ARG A 47 16.62 3.22 0.97
C ARG A 47 16.14 1.83 1.39
N ASP A 48 17.09 0.97 1.74
CA ASP A 48 16.78 -0.32 2.34
C ASP A 48 15.90 -0.18 3.57
N ALA A 49 15.01 -1.15 3.76
CA ALA A 49 14.16 -1.17 4.94
C ALA A 49 15.03 -1.39 6.20
N PRO A 50 14.67 -0.76 7.33
CA PRO A 50 15.32 -1.06 8.61
C PRO A 50 15.22 -2.55 8.95
N SER A 51 16.11 -3.03 9.82
CA SER A 51 16.08 -4.41 10.30
C SER A 51 14.70 -4.78 10.85
N GLY A 52 14.23 -5.99 10.52
CA GLY A 52 12.90 -6.47 10.87
C GLY A 52 11.75 -5.85 10.07
N GLN A 53 12.03 -5.01 9.06
CA GLN A 53 11.00 -4.38 8.22
C GLN A 53 11.23 -4.71 6.75
N ARG A 54 10.16 -4.62 5.96
CA ARG A 54 10.19 -4.79 4.50
C ARG A 54 9.31 -3.75 3.83
N TYR A 55 9.53 -3.56 2.53
CA TYR A 55 8.60 -2.82 1.69
C TYR A 55 7.68 -3.80 0.96
N ALA A 56 6.40 -3.43 0.85
CA ALA A 56 5.42 -4.19 0.10
C ALA A 56 4.53 -3.24 -0.72
N ILE A 57 4.12 -3.70 -1.89
CA ILE A 57 3.15 -3.01 -2.74
C ILE A 57 1.80 -3.70 -2.57
N VAL A 58 0.84 -2.93 -2.07
CA VAL A 58 -0.55 -3.39 -1.87
C VAL A 58 -1.47 -2.40 -2.55
N ASN A 59 -2.26 -2.87 -3.52
CA ASN A 59 -3.19 -2.03 -4.29
C ASN A 59 -2.50 -0.77 -4.87
N GLY A 60 -1.31 -0.95 -5.46
CA GLY A 60 -0.55 0.16 -6.08
C GLY A 60 0.09 1.13 -5.08
N ARG A 61 0.12 0.82 -3.78
CA ARG A 61 0.75 1.67 -2.76
C ARG A 61 1.95 0.98 -2.15
N LEU A 62 3.08 1.69 -2.14
CA LEU A 62 4.29 1.31 -1.43
C LEU A 62 4.09 1.55 0.07
N MET A 63 4.25 0.50 0.84
CA MET A 63 4.10 0.50 2.30
C MET A 63 5.32 -0.12 2.95
N ARG A 64 5.69 0.36 4.13
CA ARG A 64 6.65 -0.28 5.00
C ARG A 64 5.91 -1.12 6.02
N VAL A 65 6.30 -2.36 6.15
CA VAL A 65 5.64 -3.36 6.99
C VAL A 65 6.66 -4.05 7.87
N ASP A 66 6.19 -4.52 9.02
CA ASP A 66 6.94 -5.43 9.86
C ASP A 66 7.12 -6.76 9.12
N SER A 67 8.35 -7.28 9.11
CA SER A 67 8.74 -8.41 8.26
C SER A 67 8.25 -9.76 8.79
N GLU A 68 7.92 -9.85 10.07
CA GLU A 68 7.46 -11.08 10.72
C GLU A 68 5.93 -11.15 10.71
N THR A 69 5.28 -10.05 11.08
CA THR A 69 3.83 -9.99 11.28
C THR A 69 3.08 -9.50 10.04
N GLY A 70 3.74 -8.79 9.14
CA GLY A 70 3.07 -8.08 8.03
C GLY A 70 2.26 -6.87 8.51
N ARG A 71 2.48 -6.38 9.73
CA ARG A 71 1.82 -5.17 10.23
C ARG A 71 2.30 -3.95 9.45
N ILE A 72 1.37 -3.12 8.97
CA ILE A 72 1.69 -1.87 8.30
C ILE A 72 2.24 -0.87 9.30
N LEU A 73 3.50 -0.46 9.10
CA LEU A 73 4.20 0.52 9.92
C LEU A 73 4.10 1.93 9.31
N SER A 74 4.09 2.02 7.99
CA SER A 74 3.99 3.29 7.27
C SER A 74 3.44 3.09 5.88
N ILE A 75 2.69 4.07 5.38
CA ILE A 75 2.20 4.11 4.01
C ILE A 75 2.91 5.27 3.32
N LEU A 76 3.72 4.98 2.31
CA LEU A 76 4.65 5.95 1.74
C LEU A 76 4.00 6.71 0.58
N ARG A 77 3.71 6.01 -0.52
CA ARG A 77 3.28 6.63 -1.78
C ARG A 77 2.55 5.63 -2.67
N VAL A 78 1.89 6.16 -3.69
CA VAL A 78 1.38 5.38 -4.81
C VAL A 78 2.54 5.11 -5.78
N VAL A 79 2.52 3.95 -6.42
CA VAL A 79 3.46 3.55 -7.46
C VAL A 79 2.67 3.17 -8.71
N GLU A 80 3.11 3.65 -9.86
CA GLU A 80 2.47 3.41 -11.16
C GLU A 80 2.72 1.99 -11.67
N ALA A 81 3.83 1.38 -11.27
CA ALA A 81 4.23 0.04 -11.69
C ALA A 81 5.10 -0.64 -10.62
N ILE A 82 5.17 -1.97 -10.71
CA ILE A 82 6.12 -2.80 -9.97
C ILE A 82 7.40 -2.86 -10.81
N LEU A 83 8.50 -2.32 -10.27
CA LEU A 83 9.80 -2.19 -10.91
C LEU A 83 10.81 -3.25 -10.43
N ASP A 84 10.33 -4.27 -9.71
CA ASP A 84 11.12 -5.22 -8.92
C ASP A 84 11.81 -6.34 -9.70
#